data_AF-A0A956VZG6-F1
#
_entry.id   AF-A0A956VZG6-F1
#
_cell.length_a   1.000
_cell.length_b   1.000
_cell.length_c   1.000
_cell.angle_alpha   90.00
_cell.angle_beta   90.00
_cell.angle_gamma   90.00
#
_symmetry.space_group_name_H-M   'P 1'
#
loop_
_entity.id
_entity.type
_entity.pdbx_description
1 polymer ?
#
loop_
_entity_poly.entity_id
_entity_poly.type
_entity_poly.pdbx_seq_one_letter_code
_entity_poly.pdbx_strand_id
1 'polypeptide(L)' 'TDADTVFLPRHSLDYFGERFLDGLKPSKLSARVGRPVAFASQWSEVVDMLLHGSSPPARTRATNGAMWSEPLPANVVA' A
#
# COMPACT_ATOMS: atom_id res chain seq x y z
N THR A 1 -14.49 -11.37 -15.85
CA THR A 1 -13.11 -11.63 -15.39
C THR A 1 -12.38 -10.32 -15.40
N ASP A 2 -12.35 -9.65 -14.26
CA ASP A 2 -11.76 -8.31 -14.13
C ASP A 2 -10.23 -8.45 -13.96
N ALA A 3 -9.58 -8.88 -15.06
CA ALA A 3 -8.20 -9.34 -15.08
C ALA A 3 -7.16 -8.20 -15.04
N ASP A 4 -7.58 -6.97 -14.72
CA ASP A 4 -6.73 -5.79 -14.86
C ASP A 4 -6.22 -5.18 -13.54
N THR A 5 -6.15 -5.93 -12.45
CA THR A 5 -5.52 -5.45 -11.21
C THR A 5 -3.99 -5.46 -11.30
N VAL A 6 -3.34 -4.36 -10.92
CA VAL A 6 -1.89 -4.28 -10.78
C VAL A 6 -1.49 -4.66 -9.36
N PHE A 7 -0.69 -5.71 -9.20
CA PHE A 7 -0.17 -6.13 -7.92
C PHE A 7 1.21 -5.53 -7.69
N LEU A 8 1.40 -4.87 -6.55
CA LEU A 8 2.68 -4.34 -6.11
C LEU A 8 3.11 -5.01 -4.80
N PRO A 9 4.42 -5.07 -4.53
CA PRO A 9 4.88 -5.55 -3.24
C PRO A 9 4.44 -4.63 -2.11
N ARG A 10 3.91 -5.19 -1.02
CA ARG A 10 3.50 -4.40 0.16
C ARG A 10 4.63 -3.56 0.75
N HIS A 11 5.88 -4.04 0.63
CA HIS A 11 7.07 -3.34 1.13
C HIS A 11 7.48 -2.11 0.29
N SER A 12 6.80 -1.85 -0.83
CA SER A 12 6.93 -0.59 -1.57
C SER A 12 6.26 0.58 -0.85
N LEU A 13 5.37 0.31 0.11
CA LEU A 13 4.72 1.32 0.95
C LEU A 13 5.43 1.48 2.28
N ASP A 14 5.17 2.61 2.95
CA ASP A 14 5.53 2.87 4.33
C ASP A 14 4.97 1.82 5.30
N TYR A 15 5.39 1.93 6.56
CA TYR A 15 4.96 1.04 7.63
C TYR A 15 3.43 0.93 7.74
N PHE A 16 2.73 2.06 7.57
CA PHE A 16 1.28 2.14 7.71
C PHE A 16 0.51 1.64 6.47
N GLY A 17 1.15 1.60 5.31
CA GLY A 17 0.52 1.27 4.03
C GLY A 17 -0.18 2.46 3.39
N GLU A 18 0.16 3.68 3.81
CA GLU A 18 -0.53 4.89 3.39
C GLU A 18 0.16 5.59 2.21
N ARG A 19 1.48 5.44 2.09
CA ARG A 19 2.31 6.12 1.10
C ARG A 19 3.44 5.25 0.59
N PHE A 20 3.94 5.56 -0.59
CA PHE A 20 5.23 5.10 -1.08
C PHE A 20 6.38 5.83 -0.39
N LEU A 21 7.61 5.33 -0.56
CA LEU A 21 8.81 5.92 0.02
C LEU A 21 9.13 7.35 -0.50
N ASP A 22 8.54 7.74 -1.63
CA ASP A 22 8.60 9.09 -2.19
C ASP A 22 7.42 9.99 -1.74
N GLY A 23 6.55 9.49 -0.86
CA GLY A 23 5.38 10.19 -0.33
C GLY A 23 4.11 10.11 -1.19
N LEU A 24 4.16 9.46 -2.35
CA LEU A 24 2.99 9.26 -3.22
C LEU A 24 1.93 8.40 -2.51
N LYS A 25 0.64 8.73 -2.65
CA LYS A 25 -0.45 7.89 -2.13
C LYS A 25 -0.81 6.76 -3.12
N PRO A 26 -1.12 5.54 -2.66
CA PRO A 26 -1.61 4.45 -3.51
C PRO A 26 -2.78 4.83 -4.41
N SER A 27 -3.73 5.62 -3.91
CA SER A 27 -4.88 6.10 -4.70
C SER A 27 -4.48 7.00 -5.86
N LYS A 28 -3.40 7.80 -5.71
CA LYS A 28 -2.86 8.61 -6.81
C LYS A 28 -2.16 7.76 -7.86
N LEU A 29 -1.49 6.68 -7.45
CA LEU A 29 -0.91 5.73 -8.39
C LEU A 29 -2.01 5.01 -9.20
N SER A 30 -3.03 4.48 -8.54
CA SER A 30 -4.15 3.81 -9.21
C SER A 30 -4.83 4.73 -10.24
N ALA A 31 -5.03 6.00 -9.90
CA ALA A 31 -5.55 6.99 -10.85
C ALA A 31 -4.63 7.25 -12.06
N ARG A 32 -3.30 7.24 -11.86
CA ARG A 32 -2.31 7.41 -12.95
C ARG A 32 -2.22 6.20 -13.87
N VAL A 33 -2.30 5.00 -13.29
CA VAL A 33 -2.24 3.73 -14.03
C VAL A 33 -3.57 3.42 -14.72
N GLY A 34 -4.68 4.01 -14.25
CA GLY A 34 -6.02 3.76 -14.78
C GLY A 34 -6.57 2.38 -14.41
N ARG A 35 -5.96 1.72 -13.43
CA ARG A 35 -6.29 0.35 -12.99
C ARG A 35 -6.27 0.25 -11.48
N PRO A 36 -7.05 -0.66 -10.87
CA PRO A 36 -6.93 -0.97 -9.46
C PRO A 36 -5.51 -1.42 -9.11
N VAL A 37 -5.01 -0.99 -7.96
CA VAL A 37 -3.70 -1.38 -7.42
C VAL A 37 -3.92 -2.13 -6.12
N ALA A 38 -3.41 -3.36 -6.05
CA ALA A 38 -3.43 -4.19 -4.85
C ALA A 38 -2.01 -4.44 -4.35
N PHE A 39 -1.86 -4.73 -3.05
CA PHE A 39 -0.56 -4.91 -2.41
C PHE A 39 -0.48 -6.25 -1.71
N ALA A 40 0.56 -7.03 -2.01
CA ALA A 40 0.80 -8.33 -1.40
C ALA A 40 2.24 -8.44 -0.87
N SER A 41 2.39 -9.12 0.26
CA SER A 41 3.67 -9.55 0.82
C SER A 41 4.04 -10.96 0.35
N GLN A 42 3.05 -11.79 0.00
CA GLN A 42 3.24 -13.18 -0.39
C GLN A 42 2.41 -13.55 -1.63
N TRP A 43 2.85 -14.58 -2.37
CA TRP A 43 2.12 -15.09 -3.54
C TRP A 43 0.77 -15.71 -3.20
N SER A 44 0.64 -16.33 -2.03
CA SER A 44 -0.64 -16.85 -1.51
C SER A 44 -1.71 -15.76 -1.42
N GLU A 45 -1.34 -14.56 -0.99
CA GLU A 45 -2.24 -13.42 -0.90
C GLU A 45 -2.69 -12.95 -2.29
N VAL A 46 -1.82 -12.99 -3.30
CA VAL A 46 -2.20 -12.67 -4.69
C VAL A 46 -3.26 -13.65 -5.20
N VAL A 47 -3.06 -14.95 -4.97
CA VAL A 47 -4.03 -15.98 -5.36
C VAL A 47 -5.36 -15.77 -4.64
N ASP A 48 -5.32 -15.49 -3.33
CA ASP A 48 -6.51 -15.21 -2.54
C ASP A 48 -7.28 -13.98 -3.08
N MET A 49 -6.56 -12.89 -3.42
CA MET A 49 -7.16 -11.69 -4.00
C MET A 49 -7.75 -11.92 -5.40
N LEU A 50 -7.16 -12.81 -6.19
CA LEU A 50 -7.73 -13.20 -7.50
C LEU A 50 -9.02 -14.02 -7.35
N LEU A 51 -9.16 -14.78 -6.26
CA LEU A 51 -10.34 -15.63 -6.00
C LEU A 51 -11.45 -14.88 -5.26
N HIS A 52 -11.10 -14.00 -4.33
CA HIS A 52 -12.05 -13.38 -3.38
C HIS A 52 -12.11 -11.85 -3.47
N GLY A 53 -11.25 -11.22 -4.27
CA GLY A 53 -11.13 -9.77 -4.41
C GLY A 53 -10.04 -9.16 -3.53
N SER A 54 -9.55 -7.97 -3.92
CA SER A 54 -8.50 -7.27 -3.17
C SER A 54 -9.05 -6.47 -1.98
N SER A 55 -8.24 -6.36 -0.92
CA SER A 55 -8.51 -5.52 0.25
C SER A 55 -7.46 -4.40 0.37
N PRO A 56 -7.76 -3.29 1.08
CA PRO A 56 -6.78 -2.24 1.35
C PRO A 56 -5.52 -2.80 2.03
N PRO A 57 -4.33 -2.22 1.77
CA PRO A 57 -3.10 -2.69 2.38
C PRO A 57 -3.19 -2.60 3.91
N ALA A 58 -2.99 -3.74 4.58
CA ALA A 58 -2.90 -3.79 6.03
C ALA A 58 -1.57 -3.19 6.52
N ARG A 59 -1.53 -2.80 7.80
CA ARG A 59 -0.27 -2.40 8.46
C ARG A 59 0.72 -3.56 8.42
N THR A 60 1.95 -3.30 8.00
CA THR A 60 2.98 -4.33 7.96
C THR A 60 3.47 -4.60 9.38
N ARG A 61 3.62 -5.88 9.75
CA ARG A 61 4.18 -6.27 11.05
C ARG A 61 5.71 -6.04 11.12
N ALA A 62 6.37 -6.09 9.95
CA ALA A 62 7.75 -5.71 9.75
C ALA A 62 7.87 -4.21 9.43
N THR A 63 8.76 -3.52 10.14
CA THR A 63 9.09 -2.12 9.85
C THR A 63 10.00 -2.04 8.63
N ASN A 64 9.63 -1.32 7.58
CA ASN A 64 10.56 -0.98 6.50
C ASN A 64 11.52 0.18 6.88
N GLY A 65 11.68 0.45 8.17
CA GLY A 65 12.54 1.51 8.71
C GLY A 65 11.98 2.94 8.58
N ALA A 66 10.81 3.13 7.97
CA ALA A 66 10.25 4.45 7.67
C ALA A 66 9.33 5.01 8.79
N MET A 67 9.89 5.27 9.98
CA MET A 67 9.17 5.95 11.08
C MET A 67 8.82 7.41 10.77
N TRP A 68 9.47 8.01 9.77
CA TRP A 68 9.23 9.38 9.29
C TRP A 68 7.85 9.60 8.64
N SER A 69 7.07 8.53 8.44
CA SER A 69 5.70 8.59 7.93
C SER A 69 4.65 8.91 9.01
N GLU A 70 5.04 8.96 10.30
CA GLU A 70 4.13 9.35 11.37
C GLU A 70 3.68 10.81 11.21
N PRO A 71 2.37 11.12 11.41
CA PRO A 71 1.94 12.49 11.58
C PRO A 71 2.69 13.12 12.75
N LEU A 72 3.22 14.33 12.55
CA LEU A 72 3.77 15.10 13.67
C LEU A 72 2.70 15.22 14.76
N PRO A 73 3.05 15.00 16.03
CA PRO A 73 2.07 15.14 17.10
C PRO A 73 1.60 16.60 17.13
N ALA A 74 0.29 16.78 17.38
CA ALA A 74 -0.41 18.06 17.20
C ALA A 74 0.16 19.23 18.02
N ASN A 75 1.04 18.94 18.98
CA ASN A 75 1.72 19.90 19.85
C ASN A 75 3.09 20.37 19.33
N VAL A 76 3.54 19.95 18.14
CA VAL A 76 4.88 20.25 17.60
C VAL A 76 4.88 21.42 16.59
N VAL A 77 3.74 22.06 16.31
CA VAL A 77 3.73 23.28 15.48
C VAL A 77 3.84 24.51 16.37
N ALA A 78 5.06 25.02 16.51
CA ALA A 78 5.37 26.36 17.02
C ALA A 78 5.60 27.33 15.84
#